data_AF-A0A194Q235-F1
#
_entry.id   AF-A0A194Q235-F1
#
_cell.length_a   1.000
_cell.length_b   1.000
_cell.length_c   1.000
_cell.angle_alpha   90.00
_cell.angle_beta   90.00
_cell.angle_gamma   90.00
#
_symmetry.space_group_name_H-M   'P 1'
#
loop_
_entity.id
_entity.type
_entity.pdbx_description
1 polymer ?
#
loop_
_entity_poly.entity_id
_entity_poly.type
_entity_poly.pdbx_seq_one_letter_code
_entity_poly.pdbx_strand_id
1 'polypeptide(L)'
;MLKGKIDRRILDTLKLMGFEKPTEIQAKILPQLLLGKDVIGAAKTGSGKTLAFLIPVVENLLRLQFTPKHGVGCVIISPTRELALQTYEVLKKLLAAIDLSHILIVGGVKKHKEIKLLQKGVNILVSTPGRLLDHLQNTEFNFKNMKCLILDEADKLLEAGFEKHIAGIIKLIPEDRQTALFSATIDDKIKNLARLSMKSSPVLISVLDNVRTVNGLQQGYFICPIEERIPWLHKMLKKCKKLKVMVFFSSCKSVDFHYEFFKCHCKAPVISIHGKLSQANRKEAYRSFVEAKTGVLFCTDVAARGLDIPHVDWIVQYDPPTDVKEYIHRVGRTARGSNTTGNAVILLRPEEEEFVNFLKAKKVYLDKYNFEGPSSEVVEMLQNLIKDNGVMRTLSRKAYLSFLRCYKKHPLTKFFDINNMDLDAAAKGFGFIERPHIDFCILLQLLLIKKLLLQSYEFIAFFWFHK
;
A
#
# COMPACT_ATOMS: atom_id res chain seq x y z
N MET A 1 -32.08 -7.34 -4.78
CA MET A 1 -31.48 -6.17 -5.45
C MET A 1 -31.06 -6.46 -6.89
N LEU A 2 -30.22 -7.49 -7.14
CA LEU A 2 -29.65 -7.76 -8.48
C LEU A 2 -30.43 -8.79 -9.33
N LYS A 3 -31.33 -9.56 -8.71
CA LYS A 3 -32.17 -10.56 -9.41
C LYS A 3 -32.97 -9.90 -10.54
N GLY A 4 -32.86 -10.45 -11.75
CA GLY A 4 -33.52 -9.93 -12.96
C GLY A 4 -32.88 -8.67 -13.56
N LYS A 5 -31.81 -8.14 -12.95
CA LYS A 5 -31.08 -6.96 -13.44
C LYS A 5 -29.69 -7.27 -13.99
N ILE A 6 -29.17 -8.46 -13.71
CA ILE A 6 -27.89 -8.95 -14.21
C ILE A 6 -28.02 -10.41 -14.66
N ASP A 7 -27.08 -10.88 -15.48
CA ASP A 7 -26.99 -12.26 -15.96
C ASP A 7 -27.02 -13.25 -14.78
N ARG A 8 -27.83 -14.30 -14.94
CA ARG A 8 -28.05 -15.31 -13.91
C ARG A 8 -26.75 -16.01 -13.50
N ARG A 9 -25.81 -16.21 -14.42
CA ARG A 9 -24.51 -16.85 -14.15
C ARG A 9 -23.67 -16.06 -13.16
N ILE A 10 -23.77 -14.72 -13.18
CA ILE A 10 -23.10 -13.85 -12.21
C ILE A 10 -23.70 -14.10 -10.82
N LEU A 11 -25.03 -14.12 -10.70
CA LEU A 11 -25.72 -14.35 -9.43
C LEU A 11 -25.42 -15.72 -8.83
N ASP A 12 -25.43 -16.76 -9.65
CA ASP A 12 -25.17 -18.13 -9.20
C ASP A 12 -23.71 -18.27 -8.73
N THR A 13 -22.76 -17.64 -9.41
CA THR A 13 -21.35 -17.59 -8.99
C THR A 13 -21.18 -16.84 -7.66
N LEU A 14 -21.86 -15.70 -7.47
CA LEU A 14 -21.80 -14.96 -6.20
C LEU A 14 -22.33 -15.78 -5.02
N LYS A 15 -23.38 -16.57 -5.22
CA LYS A 15 -23.89 -17.49 -4.19
C LYS A 15 -22.88 -18.58 -3.85
N LEU A 16 -22.23 -19.18 -4.85
CA LEU A 16 -21.19 -20.19 -4.63
C LEU A 16 -19.98 -19.62 -3.87
N MET A 17 -19.69 -18.34 -4.05
CA MET A 17 -18.66 -17.62 -3.29
C MET A 17 -19.10 -17.24 -1.86
N GLY A 18 -20.34 -17.54 -1.46
CA GLY A 18 -20.89 -17.23 -0.13
C GLY A 18 -21.39 -15.78 0.02
N PHE A 19 -21.59 -15.03 -1.07
CA PHE A 19 -22.09 -13.66 -1.02
C PHE A 19 -23.61 -13.61 -1.15
N GLU A 20 -24.31 -13.56 -0.02
CA GLU A 20 -25.78 -13.51 0.01
C GLU A 20 -26.35 -12.08 -0.13
N LYS A 21 -25.71 -11.10 0.52
CA LYS A 21 -26.17 -9.71 0.57
C LYS A 21 -25.05 -8.76 0.16
N PRO A 22 -25.36 -7.70 -0.62
CA PRO A 22 -24.36 -6.70 -0.98
C PRO A 22 -23.95 -5.90 0.25
N THR A 23 -22.67 -5.49 0.30
CA THR A 23 -22.20 -4.51 1.28
C THR A 23 -22.81 -3.13 0.98
N GLU A 24 -22.75 -2.20 1.95
CA GLU A 24 -23.33 -0.87 1.77
C GLU A 24 -22.77 -0.13 0.54
N ILE A 25 -21.45 -0.21 0.30
CA ILE A 25 -20.83 0.40 -0.87
C ILE A 25 -21.28 -0.27 -2.17
N GLN A 26 -21.43 -1.60 -2.19
CA GLN A 26 -21.96 -2.34 -3.34
C GLN A 26 -23.40 -1.94 -3.64
N ALA A 27 -24.24 -1.81 -2.60
CA ALA A 27 -25.64 -1.44 -2.74
C ALA A 27 -25.82 -0.03 -3.33
N LYS A 28 -24.93 0.91 -3.01
CA LYS A 28 -24.97 2.27 -3.56
C LYS A 28 -24.35 2.37 -4.98
N ILE A 29 -23.25 1.66 -5.23
CA ILE A 29 -22.49 1.77 -6.49
C ILE A 29 -23.11 0.98 -7.65
N LEU A 30 -23.54 -0.27 -7.40
CA LEU A 30 -23.98 -1.17 -8.45
C LEU A 30 -25.09 -0.57 -9.35
N PRO A 31 -26.14 0.09 -8.82
CA PRO A 31 -27.16 0.69 -9.67
C PRO A 31 -26.62 1.79 -10.58
N GLN A 32 -25.71 2.63 -10.09
CA GLN A 32 -25.17 3.74 -10.88
C GLN A 32 -24.26 3.23 -12.01
N LEU A 33 -23.40 2.25 -11.71
CA LEU A 33 -22.54 1.66 -12.73
C LEU A 33 -23.33 0.86 -13.78
N LEU A 34 -24.37 0.11 -13.38
CA LEU A 34 -25.23 -0.62 -14.31
C LEU A 34 -26.07 0.29 -15.23
N LEU A 35 -26.26 1.56 -14.85
CA LEU A 35 -26.89 2.60 -15.67
C LEU A 35 -25.89 3.31 -16.61
N GLY A 36 -24.61 2.91 -16.60
CA GLY A 36 -23.59 3.52 -17.46
C GLY A 36 -23.02 4.84 -16.97
N LYS A 37 -23.29 5.25 -15.72
CA LYS A 37 -22.77 6.52 -15.17
C LYS A 37 -21.31 6.40 -14.73
N ASP A 38 -20.55 7.48 -14.87
CA ASP A 38 -19.24 7.62 -14.23
C ASP A 38 -19.41 7.76 -12.71
N VAL A 39 -18.53 7.11 -11.94
CA VAL A 39 -18.66 7.03 -10.47
C VAL A 39 -17.32 7.29 -9.78
N ILE A 40 -17.35 8.06 -8.70
CA ILE A 40 -16.28 8.11 -7.69
C ILE A 40 -16.80 7.45 -6.42
N GLY A 41 -16.27 6.26 -6.13
CA GLY A 41 -16.62 5.48 -4.94
C GLY A 41 -15.56 5.60 -3.84
N ALA A 42 -15.92 6.19 -2.71
CA ALA A 42 -15.08 6.23 -1.52
C ALA A 42 -15.62 5.35 -0.41
N ALA A 43 -14.80 4.39 0.03
CA ALA A 43 -15.12 3.52 1.14
C ALA A 43 -13.85 2.96 1.79
N LYS A 44 -13.95 2.53 3.05
CA LYS A 44 -12.84 1.89 3.78
C LYS A 44 -12.28 0.66 3.05
N THR A 45 -11.03 0.29 3.33
CA THR A 45 -10.45 -0.96 2.83
C THR A 45 -11.23 -2.16 3.36
N GLY A 46 -11.40 -3.21 2.56
CA GLY A 46 -12.19 -4.39 2.95
C GLY A 46 -13.71 -4.21 2.88
N SER A 47 -14.22 -3.08 2.37
CA SER A 47 -15.67 -2.83 2.21
C SER A 47 -16.32 -3.59 1.04
N GLY A 48 -15.56 -4.41 0.29
CA GLY A 48 -16.08 -5.15 -0.86
C GLY A 48 -16.13 -4.36 -2.17
N LYS A 49 -15.30 -3.31 -2.33
CA LYS A 49 -15.23 -2.48 -3.55
C LYS A 49 -14.98 -3.30 -4.83
N THR A 50 -14.17 -4.35 -4.75
CA THR A 50 -13.80 -5.18 -5.90
C THR A 50 -15.02 -5.72 -6.64
N LEU A 51 -15.97 -6.35 -5.93
CA LEU A 51 -17.20 -6.83 -6.56
C LEU A 51 -18.12 -5.68 -7.01
N ALA A 52 -18.04 -4.51 -6.36
CA ALA A 52 -18.85 -3.35 -6.75
C ALA A 52 -18.54 -2.86 -8.18
N PHE A 53 -17.31 -3.02 -8.67
CA PHE A 53 -16.96 -2.70 -10.06
C PHE A 53 -16.86 -3.92 -10.98
N LEU A 54 -16.49 -5.10 -10.48
CA LEU A 54 -16.36 -6.28 -11.34
C LEU A 54 -17.71 -6.77 -11.88
N ILE A 55 -18.76 -6.76 -11.04
CA ILE A 55 -20.11 -7.17 -11.45
C ILE A 55 -20.62 -6.34 -12.65
N PRO A 56 -20.64 -4.99 -12.60
CA PRO A 56 -21.15 -4.19 -13.70
C PRO A 56 -20.25 -4.27 -14.94
N VAL A 57 -18.92 -4.42 -14.79
CA VAL A 57 -18.01 -4.64 -15.93
C VAL A 57 -18.38 -5.92 -16.68
N VAL A 58 -18.53 -7.04 -15.98
CA VAL A 58 -18.87 -8.32 -16.60
C VAL A 58 -20.25 -8.27 -17.24
N GLU A 59 -21.24 -7.73 -16.52
CA GLU A 59 -22.61 -7.56 -17.03
C GLU A 59 -22.65 -6.74 -18.32
N ASN A 60 -21.94 -5.60 -18.35
CA ASN A 60 -21.95 -4.71 -19.51
C ASN A 60 -21.32 -5.39 -20.74
N LEU A 61 -20.19 -6.07 -20.56
CA LEU A 61 -19.55 -6.80 -21.65
C LEU A 61 -20.42 -7.96 -22.17
N LEU A 62 -21.17 -8.64 -21.31
CA LEU A 62 -22.13 -9.67 -21.73
C LEU A 62 -23.30 -9.10 -22.53
N ARG A 63 -23.88 -7.98 -22.10
CA ARG A 63 -24.94 -7.30 -22.84
C ARG A 63 -24.50 -6.86 -24.23
N LEU A 64 -23.25 -6.42 -24.34
CA LEU A 64 -22.62 -6.03 -25.59
C LEU A 64 -22.11 -7.23 -26.41
N GLN A 65 -22.32 -8.46 -25.94
CA GLN A 65 -21.87 -9.69 -26.59
C GLN A 65 -20.37 -9.66 -26.96
N PHE A 66 -19.55 -9.14 -26.05
CA PHE A 66 -18.12 -9.06 -26.27
C PHE A 66 -17.52 -10.45 -26.49
N THR A 67 -16.60 -10.53 -27.45
CA THR A 67 -15.83 -11.73 -27.78
C THR A 67 -14.37 -11.33 -27.95
N PRO A 68 -13.40 -12.26 -27.90
CA PRO A 68 -11.98 -11.93 -28.05
C PRO A 68 -11.66 -11.08 -29.31
N LYS A 69 -12.44 -11.24 -30.39
CA LYS A 69 -12.30 -10.47 -31.65
C LYS A 69 -12.52 -8.96 -31.46
N HIS A 70 -13.37 -8.57 -30.51
CA HIS A 70 -13.62 -7.16 -30.21
C HIS A 70 -12.45 -6.48 -29.49
N GLY A 71 -11.48 -7.26 -28.98
CA GLY A 71 -10.36 -6.75 -28.20
C GLY A 71 -10.77 -6.39 -26.76
N VAL A 72 -10.00 -5.47 -26.18
CA VAL A 72 -10.12 -5.05 -24.78
C VAL A 72 -11.35 -4.16 -24.62
N GLY A 73 -12.34 -4.67 -23.87
CA GLY A 73 -13.55 -3.96 -23.49
C GLY A 73 -13.44 -3.25 -22.15
N CYS A 74 -12.61 -3.76 -21.23
CA CYS A 74 -12.38 -3.14 -19.93
C CYS A 74 -10.91 -3.18 -19.52
N VAL A 75 -10.43 -2.07 -18.97
CA VAL A 75 -9.12 -1.95 -18.32
C VAL A 75 -9.30 -1.62 -16.84
N ILE A 76 -8.66 -2.41 -15.98
CA ILE A 76 -8.62 -2.21 -14.52
C ILE A 76 -7.18 -1.93 -14.11
N ILE A 77 -6.96 -0.76 -13.52
CA ILE A 77 -5.63 -0.32 -13.11
C ILE A 77 -5.55 -0.33 -11.58
N SER A 78 -4.56 -1.05 -11.06
CA SER A 78 -4.24 -1.10 -9.62
C SER A 78 -2.82 -0.60 -9.36
N PRO A 79 -2.56 0.10 -8.24
CA PRO A 79 -1.25 0.71 -7.94
C PRO A 79 -0.12 -0.30 -7.71
N THR A 80 -0.44 -1.50 -7.23
CA THR A 80 0.55 -2.53 -6.93
C THR A 80 0.24 -3.81 -7.70
N ARG A 81 1.28 -4.60 -7.97
CA ARG A 81 1.14 -5.89 -8.66
C ARG A 81 0.28 -6.86 -7.86
N GLU A 82 0.34 -6.74 -6.55
CA GLU A 82 -0.35 -7.60 -5.61
C GLU A 82 -1.84 -7.31 -5.64
N LEU A 83 -2.24 -6.03 -5.58
CA LEU A 83 -3.64 -5.65 -5.69
C LEU A 83 -4.21 -6.01 -7.07
N ALA A 84 -3.42 -5.86 -8.13
CA ALA A 84 -3.79 -6.32 -9.47
C ALA A 84 -4.04 -7.85 -9.47
N LEU A 85 -3.13 -8.63 -8.87
CA LEU A 85 -3.29 -10.09 -8.76
C LEU A 85 -4.53 -10.47 -7.93
N GLN A 86 -4.81 -9.77 -6.83
CA GLN A 86 -5.99 -10.04 -6.01
C GLN A 86 -7.29 -9.75 -6.76
N THR A 87 -7.36 -8.59 -7.41
CA THR A 87 -8.50 -8.24 -8.27
C THR A 87 -8.68 -9.27 -9.38
N TYR A 88 -7.58 -9.73 -9.98
CA TYR A 88 -7.60 -10.75 -11.02
C TYR A 88 -8.08 -12.12 -10.52
N GLU A 89 -7.69 -12.57 -9.32
CA GLU A 89 -8.20 -13.83 -8.76
C GLU A 89 -9.70 -13.76 -8.45
N VAL A 90 -10.21 -12.59 -8.00
CA VAL A 90 -11.66 -12.38 -7.83
C VAL A 90 -12.36 -12.39 -9.18
N LEU A 91 -11.79 -11.73 -10.20
CA LEU A 91 -12.31 -11.74 -11.58
C LEU A 91 -12.39 -13.17 -12.14
N LYS A 92 -11.34 -13.98 -11.98
CA LYS A 92 -11.33 -15.39 -12.42
C LYS A 92 -12.44 -16.21 -11.79
N LYS A 93 -12.66 -16.04 -10.48
CA LYS A 93 -13.77 -16.71 -9.78
C LYS A 93 -15.11 -16.26 -10.34
N LEU A 94 -15.30 -14.96 -10.55
CA LEU A 94 -16.53 -14.38 -11.09
C LEU A 94 -16.84 -14.88 -12.51
N LEU A 95 -15.81 -15.15 -13.31
CA LEU A 95 -15.92 -15.61 -14.69
C LEU A 95 -15.91 -17.14 -14.85
N ALA A 96 -15.95 -17.91 -13.76
CA ALA A 96 -15.85 -19.37 -13.83
C ALA A 96 -16.89 -20.04 -14.76
N ALA A 97 -18.07 -19.43 -14.91
CA ALA A 97 -19.15 -19.90 -15.79
C ALA A 97 -19.45 -18.94 -16.97
N ILE A 98 -18.55 -17.99 -17.26
CA ILE A 98 -18.78 -16.91 -18.24
C ILE A 98 -17.60 -16.84 -19.20
N ASP A 99 -17.88 -16.94 -20.50
CA ASP A 99 -16.85 -16.89 -21.55
C ASP A 99 -16.46 -15.45 -21.92
N LEU A 100 -15.67 -14.83 -21.05
CA LEU A 100 -14.98 -13.57 -21.34
C LEU A 100 -13.48 -13.76 -21.14
N SER A 101 -12.71 -13.46 -22.19
CA SER A 101 -11.26 -13.59 -22.11
C SER A 101 -10.66 -12.52 -21.19
N HIS A 102 -9.69 -12.90 -20.37
CA HIS A 102 -9.09 -12.03 -19.37
C HIS A 102 -7.57 -12.19 -19.26
N ILE A 103 -6.85 -11.13 -18.87
CA ILE A 103 -5.40 -11.19 -18.65
C ILE A 103 -4.98 -10.32 -17.47
N LEU A 104 -3.94 -10.77 -16.76
CA LEU A 104 -3.18 -9.97 -15.80
C LEU A 104 -1.84 -9.60 -16.43
N ILE A 105 -1.55 -8.30 -16.55
CA ILE A 105 -0.23 -7.82 -17.00
C ILE A 105 0.41 -6.93 -15.94
N VAL A 106 1.57 -7.35 -15.42
CA VAL A 106 2.27 -6.64 -14.34
C VAL A 106 3.77 -6.62 -14.60
N GLY A 107 4.46 -5.61 -14.08
CA GLY A 107 5.92 -5.53 -14.23
C GLY A 107 6.65 -6.75 -13.64
N GLY A 108 7.91 -6.95 -14.03
CA GLY A 108 8.76 -8.02 -13.50
C GLY A 108 8.50 -9.42 -14.06
N VAL A 109 7.56 -9.55 -15.01
CA VAL A 109 7.31 -10.77 -15.79
C VAL A 109 7.80 -10.58 -17.22
N LYS A 110 8.23 -11.67 -17.88
CA LYS A 110 8.68 -11.64 -19.29
C LYS A 110 7.48 -11.33 -20.22
N LYS A 111 7.62 -10.27 -21.05
CA LYS A 111 6.55 -9.75 -21.94
C LYS A 111 6.05 -10.72 -23.01
N HIS A 112 6.89 -11.66 -23.44
CA HIS A 112 6.63 -12.43 -24.67
C HIS A 112 5.31 -13.21 -24.62
N LYS A 113 4.93 -13.74 -23.45
CA LYS A 113 3.63 -14.42 -23.26
C LYS A 113 2.45 -13.44 -23.28
N GLU A 114 2.63 -12.24 -22.73
CA GLU A 114 1.61 -11.20 -22.66
C GLU A 114 1.30 -10.66 -24.06
N ILE A 115 2.32 -10.39 -24.88
CA ILE A 115 2.17 -9.94 -26.27
C ILE A 115 1.30 -10.91 -27.08
N LYS A 116 1.62 -12.21 -27.04
CA LYS A 116 0.87 -13.24 -27.77
C LYS A 116 -0.60 -13.30 -27.35
N LEU A 117 -0.88 -13.20 -26.05
CA LEU A 117 -2.25 -13.22 -25.54
C LEU A 117 -3.02 -11.95 -25.93
N LEU A 118 -2.40 -10.77 -25.83
CA LEU A 118 -3.00 -9.50 -26.24
C LEU A 118 -3.33 -9.50 -27.74
N GLN A 119 -2.42 -9.97 -28.59
CA GLN A 119 -2.61 -10.09 -30.03
C GLN A 119 -3.72 -11.09 -30.42
N LYS A 120 -3.88 -12.18 -29.66
CA LYS A 120 -4.99 -13.13 -29.83
C LYS A 120 -6.36 -12.50 -29.52
N GLY A 121 -6.38 -11.44 -28.72
CA GLY A 121 -7.59 -10.76 -28.26
C GLY A 121 -7.94 -11.13 -26.82
N VAL A 122 -8.19 -10.10 -26.01
CA VAL A 122 -8.55 -10.22 -24.59
C VAL A 122 -9.65 -9.21 -24.28
N ASN A 123 -10.68 -9.57 -23.51
CA ASN A 123 -11.80 -8.67 -23.20
C ASN A 123 -11.58 -7.85 -21.92
N ILE A 124 -11.02 -8.44 -20.87
CA ILE A 124 -10.79 -7.75 -19.59
C ILE A 124 -9.30 -7.81 -19.24
N LEU A 125 -8.71 -6.63 -19.02
CA LEU A 125 -7.30 -6.48 -18.69
C LEU A 125 -7.15 -5.90 -17.29
N VAL A 126 -6.44 -6.60 -16.41
CA VAL A 126 -6.03 -6.11 -15.08
C VAL A 126 -4.55 -5.80 -15.09
N SER A 127 -4.14 -4.61 -14.64
CA SER A 127 -2.74 -4.16 -14.78
C SER A 127 -2.25 -3.18 -13.72
N THR A 128 -0.93 -3.02 -13.70
CA THR A 128 -0.23 -1.88 -13.06
C THR A 128 0.09 -0.78 -14.10
N PRO A 129 0.07 0.52 -13.73
CA PRO A 129 0.17 1.63 -14.68
C PRO A 129 1.37 1.54 -15.63
N GLY A 130 2.58 1.34 -15.10
CA GLY A 130 3.79 1.33 -15.92
C GLY A 130 3.81 0.22 -16.97
N ARG A 131 3.31 -0.98 -16.63
CA ARG A 131 3.27 -2.11 -17.58
C ARG A 131 2.18 -1.94 -18.63
N LEU A 132 1.03 -1.36 -18.25
CA LEU A 132 -0.04 -1.05 -19.21
C LEU A 132 0.43 -0.01 -20.23
N LEU A 133 1.01 1.10 -19.78
CA LEU A 133 1.48 2.17 -20.66
C LEU A 133 2.48 1.64 -21.70
N ASP A 134 3.42 0.83 -21.24
CA ASP A 134 4.42 0.18 -22.09
C ASP A 134 3.78 -0.71 -23.17
N HIS A 135 2.75 -1.50 -22.84
CA HIS A 135 2.01 -2.26 -23.85
C HIS A 135 1.21 -1.36 -24.81
N LEU A 136 0.54 -0.32 -24.31
CA LEU A 136 -0.20 0.62 -25.16
C LEU A 136 0.70 1.34 -26.18
N GLN A 137 1.98 1.55 -25.84
CA GLN A 137 2.95 2.22 -26.71
C GLN A 137 3.69 1.25 -27.65
N ASN A 138 4.01 0.05 -27.17
CA ASN A 138 4.99 -0.83 -27.83
C ASN A 138 4.42 -2.18 -28.28
N THR A 139 3.12 -2.43 -28.10
CA THR A 139 2.47 -3.68 -28.50
C THR A 139 1.23 -3.38 -29.32
N GLU A 140 1.11 -3.99 -30.48
CA GLU A 140 -0.09 -3.91 -31.30
C GLU A 140 -1.15 -4.89 -30.78
N PHE A 141 -2.26 -4.36 -30.28
CA PHE A 141 -3.45 -5.13 -29.90
C PHE A 141 -4.69 -4.23 -29.96
N ASN A 142 -5.87 -4.84 -30.08
CA ASN A 142 -7.11 -4.08 -30.20
C ASN A 142 -7.63 -3.62 -28.83
N PHE A 143 -7.63 -2.31 -28.60
CA PHE A 143 -8.29 -1.65 -27.46
C PHE A 143 -9.21 -0.51 -27.90
N LYS A 144 -9.51 -0.40 -29.20
CA LYS A 144 -10.33 0.69 -29.76
C LYS A 144 -11.79 0.64 -29.32
N ASN A 145 -12.29 -0.56 -29.04
CA ASN A 145 -13.68 -0.80 -28.63
C ASN A 145 -13.87 -0.72 -27.10
N MET A 146 -12.87 -0.25 -26.35
CA MET A 146 -12.92 -0.22 -24.89
C MET A 146 -14.12 0.58 -24.38
N LYS A 147 -14.88 0.01 -23.44
CA LYS A 147 -16.11 0.58 -22.88
C LYS A 147 -15.96 1.01 -21.42
N CYS A 148 -14.99 0.46 -20.69
CA CYS A 148 -14.86 0.67 -19.26
C CYS A 148 -13.40 0.91 -18.85
N LEU A 149 -13.17 1.93 -18.01
CA LEU A 149 -11.91 2.14 -17.28
C LEU A 149 -12.19 2.13 -15.78
N ILE A 150 -11.48 1.27 -15.05
CA ILE A 150 -11.53 1.22 -13.58
C ILE A 150 -10.18 1.66 -13.01
N LEU A 151 -10.19 2.66 -12.13
CA LEU A 151 -9.05 3.10 -11.35
C LEU A 151 -9.23 2.66 -9.90
N ASP A 152 -8.58 1.56 -9.50
CA ASP A 152 -8.65 1.03 -8.15
C ASP A 152 -7.55 1.62 -7.25
N GLU A 153 -7.90 1.91 -6.00
CA GLU A 153 -7.08 2.67 -5.05
C GLU A 153 -6.42 3.92 -5.67
N ALA A 154 -7.25 4.78 -6.28
CA ALA A 154 -6.80 5.88 -7.13
C ALA A 154 -5.95 6.95 -6.41
N ASP A 155 -6.10 7.09 -5.09
CA ASP A 155 -5.25 7.95 -4.26
C ASP A 155 -3.79 7.53 -4.35
N LYS A 156 -3.53 6.22 -4.39
CA LYS A 156 -2.18 5.66 -4.52
C LYS A 156 -1.65 5.72 -5.94
N LEU A 157 -2.54 5.65 -6.93
CA LEU A 157 -2.17 5.89 -8.33
C LEU A 157 -1.60 7.30 -8.53
N LEU A 158 -1.98 8.27 -7.68
CA LEU A 158 -1.45 9.63 -7.71
C LEU A 158 -0.19 9.80 -6.85
N GLU A 159 -0.10 9.14 -5.70
CA GLU A 159 1.02 9.31 -4.75
C GLU A 159 2.34 8.67 -5.23
N ALA A 160 2.28 7.55 -5.94
CA ALA A 160 3.46 6.72 -6.25
C ALA A 160 4.29 7.18 -7.48
N GLY A 161 4.14 8.43 -7.93
CA GLY A 161 4.77 8.91 -9.17
C GLY A 161 4.19 8.27 -10.44
N PHE A 162 3.05 7.57 -10.33
CA PHE A 162 2.34 7.01 -11.48
C PHE A 162 1.47 8.03 -12.21
N GLU A 163 1.33 9.25 -11.71
CA GLU A 163 0.54 10.32 -12.35
C GLU A 163 0.90 10.49 -13.84
N LYS A 164 2.20 10.53 -14.17
CA LYS A 164 2.67 10.59 -15.56
C LYS A 164 2.25 9.38 -16.39
N HIS A 165 2.28 8.19 -15.77
CA HIS A 165 1.89 6.96 -16.43
C HIS A 165 0.37 6.93 -16.68
N ILE A 166 -0.43 7.33 -15.69
CA ILE A 166 -1.88 7.41 -15.79
C ILE A 166 -2.30 8.45 -16.83
N ALA A 167 -1.70 9.63 -16.82
CA ALA A 167 -1.93 10.65 -17.84
C ALA A 167 -1.60 10.13 -19.25
N GLY A 168 -0.47 9.42 -19.40
CA GLY A 168 -0.10 8.77 -20.66
C GLY A 168 -1.11 7.71 -21.10
N ILE A 169 -1.61 6.89 -20.18
CA ILE A 169 -2.64 5.87 -20.47
C ILE A 169 -3.94 6.53 -20.92
N ILE A 170 -4.44 7.52 -20.16
CA ILE A 170 -5.69 8.23 -20.46
C ILE A 170 -5.64 8.88 -21.85
N LYS A 171 -4.47 9.39 -22.26
CA LYS A 171 -4.26 9.99 -23.59
C LYS A 171 -4.33 8.97 -24.74
N LEU A 172 -4.01 7.69 -24.49
CA LEU A 172 -3.94 6.66 -25.53
C LEU A 172 -5.24 5.86 -25.66
N ILE A 173 -5.98 5.66 -24.57
CA ILE A 173 -7.21 4.85 -24.56
C ILE A 173 -8.42 5.65 -25.10
N PRO A 174 -9.44 4.98 -25.67
CA PRO A 174 -10.63 5.64 -26.23
C PRO A 174 -11.35 6.51 -25.21
N GLU A 175 -11.72 7.74 -25.59
CA GLU A 175 -12.40 8.66 -24.68
C GLU A 175 -13.88 8.36 -24.44
N ASP A 176 -14.57 7.73 -25.41
CA ASP A 176 -15.98 7.31 -25.27
C ASP A 176 -16.07 6.00 -24.49
N ARG A 177 -16.06 6.13 -23.16
CA ARG A 177 -16.05 5.03 -22.19
C ARG A 177 -16.68 5.47 -20.88
N GLN A 178 -17.20 4.50 -20.13
CA GLN A 178 -17.53 4.69 -18.71
C GLN A 178 -16.25 4.59 -17.86
N THR A 179 -16.07 5.50 -16.91
CA THR A 179 -14.95 5.48 -15.98
C THR A 179 -15.43 5.42 -14.53
N ALA A 180 -14.84 4.53 -13.74
CA ALA A 180 -15.10 4.42 -12.32
C ALA A 180 -13.80 4.51 -11.50
N LEU A 181 -13.80 5.38 -10.51
CA LEU A 181 -12.67 5.63 -9.62
C LEU A 181 -13.01 5.16 -8.21
N PHE A 182 -12.17 4.32 -7.63
CA PHE A 182 -12.33 3.83 -6.26
C PHE A 182 -11.17 4.27 -5.39
N SER A 183 -11.47 4.82 -4.22
CA SER A 183 -10.44 5.28 -3.27
C SER A 183 -10.88 5.10 -1.81
N ALA A 184 -9.94 5.22 -0.88
CA ALA A 184 -10.25 5.38 0.53
C ALA A 184 -10.64 6.82 0.88
N THR A 185 -10.30 7.81 0.04
CA THR A 185 -10.50 9.23 0.30
C THR A 185 -11.03 9.98 -0.92
N ILE A 186 -11.68 11.12 -0.71
CA ILE A 186 -12.07 12.07 -1.78
C ILE A 186 -11.40 13.41 -1.46
N ASP A 187 -10.14 13.54 -1.83
CA ASP A 187 -9.40 14.80 -1.76
C ASP A 187 -9.39 15.50 -3.13
N ASP A 188 -8.81 16.71 -3.19
CA ASP A 188 -8.78 17.48 -4.44
C ASP A 188 -7.89 16.83 -5.51
N LYS A 189 -6.91 16.00 -5.13
CA LYS A 189 -6.12 15.23 -6.09
C LYS A 189 -6.99 14.20 -6.80
N ILE A 190 -7.85 13.48 -6.07
CA ILE A 190 -8.83 12.56 -6.64
C ILE A 190 -9.81 13.30 -7.57
N LYS A 191 -10.30 14.47 -7.16
CA LYS A 191 -11.20 15.27 -8.01
C LYS A 191 -10.51 15.72 -9.30
N ASN A 192 -9.23 16.10 -9.23
CA ASN A 192 -8.46 16.47 -10.42
C ASN A 192 -8.22 15.27 -11.34
N LEU A 193 -7.90 14.10 -10.79
CA LEU A 193 -7.80 12.87 -11.59
C LEU A 193 -9.12 12.49 -12.25
N ALA A 194 -10.25 12.68 -11.55
CA ALA A 194 -11.56 12.45 -12.12
C ALA A 194 -11.83 13.39 -13.30
N ARG A 195 -11.52 14.69 -13.17
CA ARG A 195 -11.62 15.67 -14.27
C ARG A 195 -10.77 15.30 -15.48
N LEU A 196 -9.61 14.67 -15.26
CA LEU A 196 -8.74 14.21 -16.35
C LEU A 196 -9.26 12.93 -17.03
N SER A 197 -9.96 12.07 -16.31
CA SER A 197 -10.32 10.71 -16.76
C SER A 197 -11.78 10.53 -17.18
N MET A 198 -12.67 11.44 -16.78
CA MET A 198 -14.13 11.38 -16.97
C MET A 198 -14.61 12.57 -17.81
N LYS A 199 -15.61 12.36 -18.68
CA LYS A 199 -16.20 13.43 -19.52
C LYS A 199 -17.35 14.17 -18.83
N SER A 200 -18.13 13.47 -18.04
CA SER A 200 -19.33 13.99 -17.38
C SER A 200 -19.10 14.18 -15.89
N SER A 201 -19.94 14.98 -15.24
CA SER A 201 -19.93 15.08 -13.77
C SER A 201 -20.21 13.70 -13.16
N PRO A 202 -19.24 13.09 -12.45
CA PRO A 202 -19.42 11.74 -11.93
C PRO A 202 -20.34 11.74 -10.71
N VAL A 203 -20.98 10.61 -10.46
CA VAL A 203 -21.74 10.42 -9.22
C VAL A 203 -20.76 10.15 -8.09
N LEU A 204 -20.75 11.03 -7.09
CA LEU A 204 -19.95 10.88 -5.87
C LEU A 204 -20.70 9.99 -4.87
N ILE A 205 -20.11 8.86 -4.49
CA ILE A 205 -20.65 7.96 -3.47
C ILE A 205 -19.60 7.78 -2.39
N SER A 206 -19.91 8.22 -1.17
CA SER A 206 -19.05 8.05 0.00
C SER A 206 -19.77 7.24 1.08
N VAL A 207 -19.09 6.20 1.57
CA VAL A 207 -19.51 5.34 2.68
C VAL A 207 -18.42 5.35 3.76
N LEU A 208 -17.91 6.55 4.04
CA LEU A 208 -16.96 6.78 5.12
C LEU A 208 -17.77 7.21 6.33
N ASP A 209 -17.92 6.33 7.32
CA ASP A 209 -18.40 6.73 8.64
C ASP A 209 -17.47 7.84 9.17
N ASN A 210 -18.03 8.81 9.91
CA ASN A 210 -17.27 9.93 10.48
C ASN A 210 -16.12 9.52 11.43
N VAL A 211 -15.95 8.21 11.67
CA VAL A 211 -14.87 7.58 12.41
C VAL A 211 -13.92 6.93 11.39
N ARG A 212 -12.72 7.50 11.23
CA ARG A 212 -11.70 7.03 10.26
C ARG A 212 -11.10 5.66 10.62
N THR A 213 -11.44 5.12 11.79
CA THR A 213 -10.90 3.89 12.37
C THR A 213 -12.00 2.84 12.45
N VAL A 214 -11.66 1.58 12.17
CA VAL A 214 -12.65 0.49 12.08
C VAL A 214 -13.22 0.17 13.46
N ASN A 215 -14.54 -0.03 13.57
CA ASN A 215 -15.17 -0.50 14.82
C ASN A 215 -14.51 -1.82 15.28
N GLY A 216 -14.11 -1.93 16.55
CA GLY A 216 -13.40 -3.09 17.11
C GLY A 216 -11.86 -2.98 17.11
N LEU A 217 -11.29 -1.91 16.56
CA LEU A 217 -9.86 -1.64 16.58
C LEU A 217 -9.45 -0.83 17.82
N GLN A 218 -8.62 -1.42 18.68
CA GLN A 218 -7.93 -0.72 19.77
C GLN A 218 -6.58 -0.21 19.27
N GLN A 219 -6.33 1.09 19.41
CA GLN A 219 -5.12 1.72 18.90
C GLN A 219 -4.41 2.44 20.04
N GLY A 220 -3.12 2.18 20.17
CA GLY A 220 -2.29 2.87 21.12
C GLY A 220 -0.97 3.34 20.53
N TYR A 221 -0.25 4.09 21.34
CA TYR A 221 1.11 4.52 21.04
C TYR A 221 2.02 4.18 22.22
N PHE A 222 3.29 3.97 21.93
CA PHE A 222 4.31 3.75 22.95
C PHE A 222 5.48 4.69 22.69
N ILE A 223 5.88 5.44 23.72
CA ILE A 223 7.06 6.29 23.67
C ILE A 223 8.28 5.40 23.90
N CYS A 224 9.12 5.27 22.88
CA CYS A 224 10.23 4.34 22.83
C CYS A 224 11.47 5.03 22.25
N PRO A 225 12.52 5.23 23.07
CA PRO A 225 13.85 5.57 22.58
C PRO A 225 14.31 4.60 21.48
N ILE A 226 15.10 5.07 20.52
CA ILE A 226 15.42 4.29 19.31
C ILE A 226 16.19 3.02 19.68
N GLU A 227 17.12 3.13 20.62
CA GLU A 227 17.94 2.08 21.18
C GLU A 227 17.14 0.97 21.87
N GLU A 228 15.93 1.29 22.34
CA GLU A 228 15.05 0.35 23.03
C GLU A 228 14.06 -0.38 22.10
N ARG A 229 13.95 0.04 20.83
CA ARG A 229 12.91 -0.47 19.92
C ARG A 229 13.05 -1.96 19.60
N ILE A 230 14.26 -2.47 19.37
CA ILE A 230 14.49 -3.90 19.11
C ILE A 230 14.18 -4.74 20.36
N PRO A 231 14.72 -4.41 21.55
CA PRO A 231 14.35 -5.09 22.79
C PRO A 231 12.84 -5.06 23.08
N TRP A 232 12.18 -3.92 22.84
CA TRP A 232 10.73 -3.79 22.97
C TRP A 232 9.99 -4.75 22.03
N LEU A 233 10.37 -4.76 20.74
CA LEU A 233 9.75 -5.63 19.74
C LEU A 233 9.96 -7.11 20.09
N HIS A 234 11.15 -7.49 20.54
CA HIS A 234 11.43 -8.85 20.99
C HIS A 234 10.52 -9.27 22.16
N LYS A 235 10.37 -8.41 23.17
CA LYS A 235 9.48 -8.68 24.31
C LYS A 235 8.01 -8.75 23.88
N MET A 236 7.58 -7.88 22.98
CA MET A 236 6.22 -7.91 22.42
C MET A 236 5.96 -9.22 21.66
N LEU A 237 6.83 -9.59 20.73
CA LEU A 237 6.66 -10.81 19.92
C LEU A 237 6.73 -12.09 20.76
N LYS A 238 7.51 -12.08 21.86
CA LYS A 238 7.52 -13.18 22.84
C LYS A 238 6.17 -13.33 23.54
N LYS A 239 5.51 -12.23 23.93
CA LYS A 239 4.15 -12.24 24.51
C LYS A 239 3.10 -12.65 23.48
N CYS A 240 3.24 -12.20 22.24
CA CYS A 240 2.31 -12.45 21.13
C CYS A 240 2.64 -13.68 20.28
N LYS A 241 3.41 -14.65 20.79
CA LYS A 241 3.92 -15.79 19.99
C LYS A 241 2.83 -16.70 19.38
N LYS A 242 1.62 -16.69 19.95
CA LYS A 242 0.45 -17.46 19.48
C LYS A 242 -0.50 -16.61 18.62
N LEU A 243 -0.11 -15.39 18.28
CA LEU A 243 -0.92 -14.44 17.52
C LEU A 243 -0.32 -14.22 16.14
N LYS A 244 -1.11 -13.62 15.25
CA LYS A 244 -0.70 -13.16 13.94
C LYS A 244 -0.38 -11.66 14.01
N VAL A 245 0.88 -11.31 13.81
CA VAL A 245 1.40 -9.95 13.99
C VAL A 245 1.94 -9.41 12.67
N MET A 246 1.64 -8.18 12.32
CA MET A 246 2.31 -7.46 11.23
C MET A 246 3.13 -6.30 11.78
N VAL A 247 4.38 -6.19 11.33
CA VAL A 247 5.30 -5.13 11.73
C VAL A 247 5.71 -4.32 10.50
N PHE A 248 5.45 -3.02 10.55
CA PHE A 248 5.71 -2.08 9.47
C PHE A 248 7.01 -1.32 9.67
N PHE A 249 7.87 -1.35 8.66
CA PHE A 249 9.14 -0.64 8.60
C PHE A 249 9.17 0.33 7.42
N SER A 250 9.94 1.40 7.57
CA SER A 250 10.08 2.50 6.60
C SER A 250 10.84 2.10 5.33
N SER A 251 11.63 1.02 5.35
CA SER A 251 12.47 0.64 4.22
C SER A 251 12.71 -0.86 4.09
N CYS A 252 12.94 -1.31 2.85
CA CYS A 252 13.32 -2.70 2.57
C CYS A 252 14.57 -3.13 3.33
N LYS A 253 15.52 -2.21 3.57
CA LYS A 253 16.76 -2.51 4.31
C LYS A 253 16.52 -2.73 5.79
N SER A 254 15.59 -1.98 6.36
CA SER A 254 15.12 -2.21 7.71
C SER A 254 14.42 -3.59 7.82
N VAL A 255 13.56 -3.94 6.87
CA VAL A 255 12.92 -5.27 6.82
C VAL A 255 13.95 -6.40 6.76
N ASP A 256 14.93 -6.32 5.85
CA ASP A 256 15.99 -7.33 5.69
C ASP A 256 16.76 -7.54 7.02
N PHE A 257 17.19 -6.45 7.66
CA PHE A 257 17.96 -6.47 8.91
C PHE A 257 17.17 -7.05 10.08
N HIS A 258 15.95 -6.57 10.31
CA HIS A 258 15.13 -7.08 11.40
C HIS A 258 14.75 -8.55 11.15
N TYR A 259 14.42 -8.94 9.92
CA TYR A 259 14.12 -10.33 9.58
C TYR A 259 15.29 -11.26 9.91
N GLU A 260 16.52 -10.88 9.54
CA GLU A 260 17.71 -11.69 9.77
C GLU A 260 17.98 -11.93 11.27
N PHE A 261 17.71 -10.93 12.11
CA PHE A 261 17.79 -11.08 13.56
C PHE A 261 16.65 -11.94 14.11
N PHE A 262 15.39 -11.56 13.84
CA PHE A 262 14.23 -12.18 14.47
C PHE A 262 13.95 -13.60 13.96
N LYS A 263 14.38 -13.99 12.76
CA LYS A 263 14.22 -15.39 12.32
C LYS A 263 14.95 -16.39 13.23
N CYS A 264 16.05 -15.97 13.86
CA CYS A 264 16.84 -16.80 14.78
C CYS A 264 16.49 -16.56 16.25
N HIS A 265 15.99 -15.37 16.59
CA HIS A 265 15.79 -14.93 17.98
C HIS A 265 14.31 -14.74 18.36
N CYS A 266 13.36 -14.98 17.47
CA CYS A 266 11.92 -14.97 17.77
C CYS A 266 11.40 -16.40 17.98
N LYS A 267 10.54 -16.60 18.98
CA LYS A 267 9.85 -17.88 19.21
C LYS A 267 8.67 -18.13 18.25
N ALA A 268 8.30 -17.14 17.44
CA ALA A 268 7.24 -17.24 16.44
C ALA A 268 7.85 -17.27 15.03
N PRO A 269 7.23 -17.97 14.06
CA PRO A 269 7.68 -17.94 12.67
C PRO A 269 7.68 -16.52 12.14
N VAL A 270 8.80 -16.09 11.54
CA VAL A 270 8.96 -14.76 10.96
C VAL A 270 9.00 -14.88 9.45
N ILE A 271 8.22 -14.06 8.76
CA ILE A 271 8.16 -13.94 7.30
C ILE A 271 8.42 -12.48 6.95
N SER A 272 9.05 -12.20 5.80
CA SER A 272 9.26 -10.84 5.33
C SER A 272 8.67 -10.59 3.93
N ILE A 273 8.09 -9.41 3.71
CA ILE A 273 7.56 -8.97 2.42
C ILE A 273 7.92 -7.50 2.17
N HIS A 274 8.65 -7.23 1.08
CA HIS A 274 8.94 -5.87 0.63
C HIS A 274 9.21 -5.84 -0.88
N GLY A 275 9.27 -4.65 -1.47
CA GLY A 275 9.31 -4.45 -2.92
C GLY A 275 10.60 -4.89 -3.64
N LYS A 276 11.64 -5.31 -2.90
CA LYS A 276 12.90 -5.82 -3.49
C LYS A 276 12.96 -7.34 -3.61
N LEU A 277 12.03 -8.07 -3.00
CA LEU A 277 11.92 -9.51 -3.19
C LEU A 277 11.43 -9.84 -4.60
N SER A 278 11.86 -10.99 -5.14
CA SER A 278 11.36 -11.49 -6.42
C SER A 278 9.84 -11.71 -6.35
N GLN A 279 9.14 -11.63 -7.50
CA GLN A 279 7.69 -11.83 -7.51
C GLN A 279 7.29 -13.23 -6.99
N ALA A 280 8.11 -14.24 -7.28
CA ALA A 280 7.91 -15.60 -6.79
C ALA A 280 7.98 -15.64 -5.25
N ASN A 281 9.05 -15.11 -4.67
CA ASN A 281 9.26 -15.11 -3.22
C ASN A 281 8.19 -14.27 -2.51
N ARG A 282 7.74 -13.15 -3.11
CA ARG A 282 6.65 -12.33 -2.55
C ARG A 282 5.33 -13.08 -2.55
N LYS A 283 5.01 -13.81 -3.63
CA LYS A 283 3.78 -14.60 -3.74
C LYS A 283 3.80 -15.75 -2.73
N GLU A 284 4.93 -16.42 -2.57
CA GLU A 284 5.12 -17.49 -1.60
C GLU A 284 5.00 -16.97 -0.16
N ALA A 285 5.76 -15.94 0.21
CA ALA A 285 5.69 -15.32 1.53
C ALA A 285 4.27 -14.83 1.87
N TYR A 286 3.58 -14.23 0.90
CA TYR A 286 2.18 -13.83 1.04
C TYR A 286 1.28 -15.04 1.32
N ARG A 287 1.37 -16.09 0.50
CA ARG A 287 0.55 -17.30 0.66
C ARG A 287 0.81 -17.95 2.03
N SER A 288 2.07 -18.15 2.38
CA SER A 288 2.48 -18.73 3.65
C SER A 288 1.96 -17.94 4.84
N PHE A 289 1.99 -16.61 4.79
CA PHE A 289 1.44 -15.79 5.87
C PHE A 289 -0.09 -15.82 5.91
N VAL A 290 -0.78 -15.80 4.77
CA VAL A 290 -2.25 -15.89 4.73
C VAL A 290 -2.74 -17.22 5.32
N GLU A 291 -2.11 -18.33 4.95
CA GLU A 291 -2.45 -19.68 5.43
C GLU A 291 -2.04 -19.91 6.91
N ALA A 292 -1.03 -19.19 7.40
CA ALA A 292 -0.60 -19.30 8.79
C ALA A 292 -1.66 -18.79 9.78
N LYS A 293 -1.90 -19.59 10.83
CA LYS A 293 -2.74 -19.22 11.98
C LYS A 293 -2.03 -18.25 12.93
N THR A 294 -0.70 -18.38 13.04
CA THR A 294 0.15 -17.59 13.95
C THR A 294 1.45 -17.25 13.24
N GLY A 295 2.09 -16.15 13.63
CA GLY A 295 3.38 -15.76 13.07
C GLY A 295 3.51 -14.26 12.89
N VAL A 296 4.68 -13.83 12.44
CA VAL A 296 5.05 -12.42 12.34
C VAL A 296 5.41 -12.09 10.90
N LEU A 297 4.77 -11.08 10.33
CA LEU A 297 5.09 -10.55 9.00
C LEU A 297 5.79 -9.21 9.13
N PHE A 298 7.06 -9.17 8.75
CA PHE A 298 7.83 -7.93 8.62
C PHE A 298 7.67 -7.36 7.22
N CYS A 299 7.23 -6.12 7.12
CA CYS A 299 6.89 -5.56 5.82
C CYS A 299 7.10 -4.05 5.73
N THR A 300 7.21 -3.58 4.49
CA THR A 300 7.02 -2.16 4.19
C THR A 300 5.57 -1.90 3.81
N ASP A 301 5.23 -0.65 3.51
CA ASP A 301 3.88 -0.21 3.09
C ASP A 301 3.34 -0.88 1.83
N VAL A 302 4.18 -1.65 1.14
CA VAL A 302 3.76 -2.57 0.10
C VAL A 302 2.71 -3.58 0.61
N ALA A 303 2.80 -4.01 1.88
CA ALA A 303 1.84 -4.93 2.48
C ALA A 303 0.66 -4.23 3.17
N ALA A 304 0.78 -2.92 3.45
CA ALA A 304 -0.31 -2.11 4.02
C ALA A 304 -1.42 -1.83 2.99
N ARG A 305 -1.19 -2.13 1.70
CA ARG A 305 -2.00 -1.66 0.59
C ARG A 305 -2.48 -2.83 -0.24
N GLY A 306 -3.80 -2.94 -0.46
CA GLY A 306 -4.37 -3.89 -1.40
C GLY A 306 -4.05 -5.38 -1.20
N LEU A 307 -3.47 -5.79 -0.06
CA LEU A 307 -3.35 -7.20 0.32
C LEU A 307 -4.49 -7.62 1.25
N ASP A 308 -5.34 -8.53 0.80
CA ASP A 308 -6.32 -9.23 1.64
C ASP A 308 -5.66 -10.28 2.55
N ILE A 309 -5.09 -9.81 3.67
CA ILE A 309 -4.60 -10.69 4.73
C ILE A 309 -5.71 -10.82 5.78
N PRO A 310 -6.36 -11.99 5.90
CA PRO A 310 -7.42 -12.20 6.88
C PRO A 310 -6.83 -12.40 8.28
N HIS A 311 -7.58 -11.96 9.31
CA HIS A 311 -7.36 -12.28 10.73
C HIS A 311 -5.96 -11.96 11.28
N VAL A 312 -5.54 -10.69 11.22
CA VAL A 312 -4.33 -10.21 11.91
C VAL A 312 -4.71 -9.68 13.29
N ASP A 313 -4.06 -10.13 14.35
CA ASP A 313 -4.38 -9.74 15.74
C ASP A 313 -3.72 -8.41 16.15
N TRP A 314 -2.49 -8.18 15.69
CA TRP A 314 -1.68 -7.03 16.07
C TRP A 314 -1.00 -6.36 14.88
N ILE A 315 -1.08 -5.04 14.84
CA ILE A 315 -0.32 -4.17 13.94
C ILE A 315 0.70 -3.37 14.75
N VAL A 316 1.97 -3.49 14.39
CA VAL A 316 3.07 -2.71 14.95
C VAL A 316 3.57 -1.76 13.89
N GLN A 317 3.44 -0.46 14.12
CA GLN A 317 4.08 0.56 13.31
C GLN A 317 5.42 0.88 13.96
N TYR A 318 6.44 0.10 13.60
CA TYR A 318 7.78 0.19 14.18
C TYR A 318 8.48 1.49 13.77
N ASP A 319 8.32 1.85 12.50
CA ASP A 319 8.69 3.16 11.98
C ASP A 319 7.44 3.99 11.67
N PRO A 320 7.52 5.34 11.79
CA PRO A 320 6.39 6.20 11.52
C PRO A 320 5.89 6.08 10.07
N PRO A 321 4.57 6.27 9.83
CA PRO A 321 4.01 6.35 8.49
C PRO A 321 4.32 7.70 7.85
N THR A 322 4.40 7.72 6.52
CA THR A 322 4.72 8.93 5.75
C THR A 322 3.60 9.97 5.78
N ASP A 323 2.35 9.53 5.98
CA ASP A 323 1.19 10.38 6.21
C ASP A 323 0.08 9.70 7.02
N VAL A 324 -1.01 10.44 7.29
CA VAL A 324 -2.17 9.96 8.05
C VAL A 324 -2.97 8.89 7.30
N LYS A 325 -2.99 8.93 5.97
CA LYS A 325 -3.67 7.88 5.19
C LYS A 325 -2.94 6.57 5.37
N GLU A 326 -1.62 6.57 5.23
CA GLU A 326 -0.78 5.38 5.40
C GLU A 326 -0.92 4.78 6.80
N TYR A 327 -0.98 5.62 7.84
CA TYR A 327 -1.36 5.18 9.19
C TYR A 327 -2.67 4.36 9.16
N ILE A 328 -3.74 4.93 8.59
CA ILE A 328 -5.07 4.29 8.52
C ILE A 328 -5.00 2.99 7.70
N HIS A 329 -4.22 2.95 6.62
CA HIS A 329 -4.05 1.76 5.78
C HIS A 329 -3.32 0.61 6.51
N ARG A 330 -2.30 0.94 7.31
CA ARG A 330 -1.54 -0.02 8.13
C ARG A 330 -2.44 -0.64 9.20
N VAL A 331 -3.11 0.19 10.00
CA VAL A 331 -3.99 -0.30 11.07
C VAL A 331 -5.24 -1.00 10.51
N GLY A 332 -5.71 -0.61 9.32
CA GLY A 332 -6.79 -1.29 8.60
C GLY A 332 -6.44 -2.68 8.05
N ARG A 333 -5.28 -3.26 8.40
CA ARG A 333 -4.95 -4.68 8.18
C ARG A 333 -5.52 -5.59 9.27
N THR A 334 -5.85 -5.06 10.45
CA THR A 334 -6.55 -5.79 11.51
C THR A 334 -8.03 -5.37 11.58
N ALA A 335 -8.82 -5.98 12.48
CA ALA A 335 -10.26 -5.72 12.68
C ALA A 335 -11.07 -5.71 11.36
N ARG A 336 -10.78 -6.66 10.47
CA ARG A 336 -11.45 -6.79 9.17
C ARG A 336 -12.70 -7.67 9.29
N GLY A 337 -13.84 -7.15 8.85
CA GLY A 337 -15.13 -7.85 8.90
C GLY A 337 -16.02 -7.40 10.07
N SER A 338 -17.31 -7.73 10.01
CA SER A 338 -18.25 -7.52 11.11
C SER A 338 -17.92 -8.51 12.25
N ASN A 339 -17.75 -7.99 13.47
CA ASN A 339 -17.44 -8.73 14.71
C ASN A 339 -15.99 -9.23 14.90
N THR A 340 -14.98 -8.57 14.30
CA THR A 340 -13.57 -8.87 14.61
C THR A 340 -12.92 -7.75 15.41
N THR A 341 -12.09 -8.11 16.38
CA THR A 341 -11.30 -7.17 17.18
C THR A 341 -9.85 -7.16 16.69
N GLY A 342 -9.16 -6.05 16.91
CA GLY A 342 -7.79 -5.87 16.47
C GLY A 342 -7.04 -4.87 17.34
N ASN A 343 -5.72 -5.04 17.44
CA ASN A 343 -4.87 -4.12 18.18
C ASN A 343 -3.85 -3.47 17.25
N ALA A 344 -3.56 -2.20 17.47
CA ALA A 344 -2.49 -1.49 16.79
C ALA A 344 -1.66 -0.68 17.78
N VAL A 345 -0.35 -0.63 17.57
CA VAL A 345 0.58 0.21 18.31
C VAL A 345 1.54 0.92 17.36
N ILE A 346 1.77 2.21 17.59
CA ILE A 346 2.82 2.98 16.93
C ILE A 346 3.94 3.29 17.92
N LEU A 347 5.19 3.07 17.50
CA LEU A 347 6.37 3.48 18.25
C LEU A 347 6.75 4.91 17.88
N LEU A 348 6.86 5.76 18.89
CA LEU A 348 7.25 7.16 18.75
C LEU A 348 8.45 7.43 19.64
N ARG A 349 9.40 8.23 19.17
CA ARG A 349 10.46 8.78 20.04
C ARG A 349 9.84 9.78 21.03
N PRO A 350 10.51 10.09 22.14
CA PRO A 350 10.05 11.14 23.06
C PRO A 350 9.74 12.47 22.36
N GLU A 351 10.55 12.86 21.37
CA GLU A 351 10.38 14.09 20.60
C GLU A 351 9.19 14.05 19.62
N GLU A 352 8.61 12.87 19.39
CA GLU A 352 7.56 12.64 18.38
C GLU A 352 6.15 12.59 19.00
N GLU A 353 6.01 12.74 20.32
CA GLU A 353 4.72 12.62 21.01
C GLU A 353 3.67 13.63 20.49
N GLU A 354 4.09 14.80 19.98
CA GLU A 354 3.18 15.78 19.37
C GLU A 354 2.44 15.23 18.13
N PHE A 355 2.97 14.19 17.47
CA PHE A 355 2.28 13.51 16.38
C PHE A 355 0.93 12.91 16.80
N VAL A 356 0.79 12.51 18.07
CA VAL A 356 -0.48 12.01 18.62
C VAL A 356 -1.55 13.10 18.59
N ASN A 357 -1.19 14.34 18.92
CA ASN A 357 -2.10 15.49 18.86
C ASN A 357 -2.50 15.81 17.41
N PHE A 358 -1.58 15.67 16.47
CA PHE A 358 -1.87 15.82 15.05
C PHE A 358 -2.86 14.75 14.55
N LEU A 359 -2.70 13.49 14.97
CA LEU A 359 -3.65 12.42 14.67
C LEU A 359 -5.02 12.68 15.32
N LYS A 360 -5.05 13.17 16.56
CA LYS A 360 -6.27 13.57 17.26
C LYS A 360 -7.06 14.65 16.50
N ALA A 361 -6.37 15.68 16.00
CA ALA A 361 -6.98 16.70 15.14
C ALA A 361 -7.54 16.13 13.83
N LYS A 362 -7.02 14.99 13.38
CA LYS A 362 -7.51 14.23 12.22
C LYS A 362 -8.54 13.15 12.60
N LYS A 363 -9.11 13.22 13.82
CA LYS A 363 -10.10 12.28 14.36
C LYS A 363 -9.59 10.84 14.51
N VAL A 364 -8.29 10.67 14.77
CA VAL A 364 -7.67 9.39 15.10
C VAL A 364 -7.22 9.47 16.56
N TYR A 365 -7.84 8.67 17.42
CA TYR A 365 -7.56 8.65 18.85
C TYR A 365 -6.69 7.45 19.19
N LEU A 366 -5.75 7.66 20.11
CA LEU A 366 -4.69 6.74 20.46
C LEU A 366 -4.53 6.74 21.98
N ASP A 367 -4.55 5.56 22.59
CA ASP A 367 -4.29 5.41 24.02
C ASP A 367 -2.78 5.22 24.29
N LYS A 368 -2.27 5.82 25.36
CA LYS A 368 -0.86 5.62 25.74
C LYS A 368 -0.72 4.23 26.34
N TYR A 369 0.09 3.38 25.71
CA TYR A 369 0.40 2.06 26.25
C TYR A 369 1.56 2.16 27.22
N ASN A 370 1.45 1.43 28.33
CA ASN A 370 2.53 1.23 29.26
C ASN A 370 3.14 -0.14 29.00
N PHE A 371 4.45 -0.16 28.75
CA PHE A 371 5.20 -1.38 28.57
C PHE A 371 6.35 -1.38 29.57
N GLU A 372 6.43 -2.41 30.39
CA GLU A 372 7.57 -2.62 31.26
C GLU A 372 8.86 -2.61 30.43
N GLY A 373 9.89 -1.94 30.95
CA GLY A 373 11.17 -1.73 30.28
C GLY A 373 11.74 -3.00 29.61
N PRO A 374 12.38 -2.86 28.45
CA PRO A 374 13.01 -3.98 27.78
C PRO A 374 14.20 -4.57 28.56
N SER A 375 14.52 -5.84 28.30
CA SER A 375 15.75 -6.48 28.83
C SER A 375 16.97 -6.03 28.03
N SER A 376 18.05 -5.66 28.72
CA SER A 376 19.35 -5.32 28.12
C SER A 376 20.00 -6.48 27.38
N GLU A 377 19.65 -7.73 27.72
CA GLU A 377 20.17 -8.96 27.10
C GLU A 377 20.02 -8.95 25.57
N VAL A 378 18.92 -8.40 25.05
CA VAL A 378 18.64 -8.38 23.61
C VAL A 378 19.63 -7.48 22.86
N VAL A 379 20.07 -6.39 23.49
CA VAL A 379 21.05 -5.46 22.92
C VAL A 379 22.40 -6.15 22.78
N GLU A 380 22.85 -6.83 23.83
CA GLU A 380 24.11 -7.60 23.83
C GLU A 380 24.08 -8.73 22.80
N MET A 381 22.96 -9.46 22.72
CA MET A 381 22.77 -10.49 21.69
C MET A 381 22.92 -9.93 20.27
N LEU A 382 22.32 -8.77 19.99
CA LEU A 382 22.42 -8.12 18.69
C LEU A 382 23.84 -7.65 18.39
N GLN A 383 24.52 -7.05 19.37
CA GLN A 383 25.90 -6.57 19.24
C GLN A 383 26.86 -7.73 18.96
N ASN A 384 26.75 -8.84 19.70
CA ASN A 384 27.54 -10.04 19.47
C ASN A 384 27.28 -10.63 18.08
N LEU A 385 26.01 -10.70 17.65
CA LEU A 385 25.69 -11.18 16.30
C LEU A 385 26.30 -10.29 15.20
N ILE A 386 26.31 -8.97 15.36
CA ILE A 386 26.93 -8.04 14.41
C ILE A 386 28.46 -8.16 14.40
N LYS A 387 29.06 -8.42 15.56
CA LYS A 387 30.49 -8.67 15.71
C LYS A 387 30.89 -9.95 14.98
N ASP A 388 30.13 -11.03 15.15
CA ASP A 388 30.54 -12.36 14.69
C ASP A 388 30.04 -12.70 13.28
N ASN A 389 29.01 -12.02 12.77
CA ASN A 389 28.41 -12.29 11.46
C ASN A 389 28.54 -11.11 10.48
N GLY A 390 29.38 -11.27 9.46
CA GLY A 390 29.62 -10.25 8.43
C GLY A 390 28.38 -9.87 7.59
N VAL A 391 27.46 -10.82 7.39
CA VAL A 391 26.17 -10.54 6.72
C VAL A 391 25.33 -9.61 7.59
N MET A 392 25.19 -9.94 8.87
CA MET A 392 24.42 -9.12 9.81
C MET A 392 25.01 -7.72 9.98
N ARG A 393 26.35 -7.61 10.06
CA ARG A 393 27.05 -6.32 10.07
C ARG A 393 26.73 -5.46 8.87
N THR A 394 26.71 -6.07 7.68
CA THR A 394 26.37 -5.38 6.43
C THR A 394 24.91 -4.94 6.40
N LEU A 395 23.99 -5.79 6.87
CA LEU A 395 22.56 -5.48 6.95
C LEU A 395 22.30 -4.35 7.94
N SER A 396 22.89 -4.40 9.13
CA SER A 396 22.80 -3.34 10.15
C SER A 396 23.23 -1.99 9.58
N ARG A 397 24.41 -1.91 8.95
CA ARG A 397 24.89 -0.66 8.33
C ARG A 397 23.93 -0.14 7.26
N LYS A 398 23.43 -1.03 6.39
CA LYS A 398 22.47 -0.65 5.33
C LYS A 398 21.13 -0.18 5.91
N ALA A 399 20.65 -0.83 6.97
CA ALA A 399 19.39 -0.50 7.63
C ALA A 399 19.49 0.86 8.35
N TYR A 400 20.56 1.08 9.12
CA TYR A 400 20.83 2.35 9.80
C TYR A 400 20.89 3.53 8.81
N LEU A 401 21.68 3.40 7.74
CA LEU A 401 21.77 4.45 6.70
C LEU A 401 20.42 4.69 6.01
N SER A 402 19.63 3.64 5.80
CA SER A 402 18.30 3.77 5.19
C SER A 402 17.33 4.46 6.14
N PHE A 403 17.37 4.15 7.44
CA PHE A 403 16.56 4.75 8.48
C PHE A 403 16.80 6.26 8.56
N LEU A 404 18.06 6.68 8.64
CA LEU A 404 18.41 8.11 8.63
C LEU A 404 17.91 8.83 7.37
N ARG A 405 18.03 8.19 6.19
CA ARG A 405 17.52 8.76 4.94
C ARG A 405 15.99 8.89 4.94
N CYS A 406 15.28 7.95 5.54
CA CYS A 406 13.82 8.01 5.66
C CYS A 406 13.39 9.18 6.55
N TYR A 407 14.05 9.40 7.69
CA TYR A 407 13.80 10.57 8.55
C TYR A 407 14.14 11.89 7.84
N LYS A 408 15.31 11.99 7.21
CA LYS A 408 15.70 13.20 6.47
C LYS A 408 14.70 13.59 5.37
N LYS A 409 14.06 12.61 4.73
CA LYS A 409 13.10 12.82 3.64
C LYS A 409 11.64 12.71 4.08
N HIS A 410 11.39 12.65 5.40
CA HIS A 410 10.04 12.41 5.89
C HIS A 410 9.12 13.58 5.52
N PRO A 411 7.93 13.36 4.93
CA PRO A 411 7.04 14.46 4.53
C PRO A 411 6.55 15.29 5.71
N LEU A 412 6.36 14.66 6.87
CA LEU A 412 5.95 15.29 8.11
C LEU A 412 7.16 15.70 8.95
N THR A 413 8.05 16.51 8.39
CA THR A 413 9.31 16.96 9.03
C THR A 413 9.09 17.68 10.36
N LYS A 414 7.92 18.30 10.57
CA LYS A 414 7.56 18.93 11.85
C LYS A 414 7.70 17.95 13.03
N PHE A 415 7.30 16.69 12.83
CA PHE A 415 7.30 15.68 13.89
C PHE A 415 8.49 14.72 13.76
N PHE A 416 8.80 14.32 12.52
CA PHE A 416 9.83 13.31 12.23
C PHE A 416 11.06 13.97 11.60
N ASP A 417 11.70 14.85 12.37
CA ASP A 417 12.97 15.47 11.95
C ASP A 417 14.15 14.55 12.28
N ILE A 418 15.18 14.55 11.44
CA ILE A 418 16.48 13.95 11.75
C ILE A 418 17.33 14.88 12.62
N ASN A 419 17.12 16.20 12.57
CA ASN A 419 17.95 17.15 13.31
C ASN A 419 17.76 17.07 14.83
N ASN A 420 16.61 16.58 15.28
CA ASN A 420 16.33 16.33 16.70
C ASN A 420 16.69 14.90 17.14
N MET A 421 17.37 14.12 16.29
CA MET A 421 17.70 12.73 16.57
C MET A 421 19.09 12.61 17.18
N ASP A 422 19.19 11.94 18.33
CA ASP A 422 20.47 11.45 18.82
C ASP A 422 20.96 10.32 17.89
N LEU A 423 22.01 10.61 17.14
CA LEU A 423 22.57 9.72 16.13
C LEU A 423 23.40 8.58 16.73
N ASP A 424 23.90 8.75 17.96
CA ASP A 424 24.64 7.73 18.69
C ASP A 424 23.67 6.74 19.34
N ALA A 425 22.57 7.24 19.94
CA ALA A 425 21.45 6.40 20.37
C ALA A 425 20.82 5.64 19.20
N ALA A 426 20.64 6.32 18.04
CA ALA A 426 20.19 5.65 16.83
C ALA A 426 21.17 4.55 16.39
N ALA A 427 22.48 4.78 16.42
CA ALA A 427 23.47 3.76 16.08
C ALA A 427 23.38 2.55 17.03
N LYS A 428 23.23 2.78 18.34
CA LYS A 428 23.00 1.71 19.33
C LYS A 428 21.73 0.91 19.02
N GLY A 429 20.66 1.55 18.58
CA GLY A 429 19.43 0.88 18.14
C GLY A 429 19.57 -0.03 16.91
N PHE A 430 20.64 0.12 16.13
CA PHE A 430 21.00 -0.83 15.07
C PHE A 430 22.12 -1.80 15.48
N GLY A 431 22.47 -1.84 16.77
CA GLY A 431 23.41 -2.77 17.38
C GLY A 431 24.88 -2.37 17.23
N PHE A 432 25.17 -1.10 16.95
CA PHE A 432 26.53 -0.59 16.96
C PHE A 432 26.98 -0.22 18.37
N ILE A 433 28.20 -0.60 18.76
CA ILE A 433 28.85 -0.13 19.99
C ILE A 433 29.31 1.31 19.80
N GLU A 434 29.97 1.58 18.67
CA GLU A 434 30.38 2.90 18.23
C GLU A 434 29.70 3.25 16.91
N ARG A 435 29.33 4.51 16.77
CA ARG A 435 28.66 5.00 15.56
C ARG A 435 29.52 4.72 14.33
N PRO A 436 29.00 4.03 13.30
CA PRO A 436 29.78 3.73 12.12
C PRO A 436 30.08 5.03 11.36
N HIS A 437 31.29 5.14 10.79
CA HIS A 437 31.62 6.26 9.90
C HIS A 437 30.64 6.31 8.72
N ILE A 438 29.85 7.36 8.69
CA ILE A 438 28.93 7.67 7.59
C ILE A 438 29.62 8.71 6.74
N ASP A 439 29.96 8.37 5.50
CA ASP A 439 30.31 9.40 4.52
C ASP A 439 29.08 10.25 4.23
N PHE A 440 28.91 11.31 5.03
CA PHE A 440 27.89 12.32 4.84
C PHE A 440 28.13 13.15 3.57
N CYS A 441 29.27 13.02 2.89
CA CYS A 441 29.61 13.78 1.69
C CYS A 441 28.55 13.69 0.57
N ILE A 442 27.86 12.55 0.43
CA ILE A 442 26.74 12.41 -0.53
C ILE A 442 25.45 13.09 -0.03
N LEU A 443 25.30 13.33 1.28
CA LEU A 443 24.16 14.01 1.88
C LEU A 443 24.36 15.53 2.07
N LEU A 444 25.61 16.00 2.17
CA LEU A 444 25.99 17.37 2.51
C LEU A 444 26.34 18.23 1.28
N GLN A 445 26.84 17.65 0.17
CA GLN A 445 27.09 18.41 -1.06
C GLN A 445 25.84 19.15 -1.56
N LEU A 446 24.65 18.54 -1.45
CA LEU A 446 23.40 19.21 -1.82
C LEU A 446 22.95 20.30 -0.84
N LEU A 447 23.35 20.22 0.44
CA LEU A 447 23.03 21.24 1.46
C LEU A 447 23.96 22.46 1.33
N LEU A 448 25.25 22.23 1.11
CA LEU A 448 26.22 23.30 0.82
C LEU A 448 25.88 23.98 -0.50
N ILE A 449 25.54 23.24 -1.57
CA ILE A 449 25.12 23.84 -2.84
C ILE A 449 23.83 24.65 -2.67
N LYS A 450 22.82 24.18 -1.92
CA LYS A 450 21.60 24.96 -1.67
C LYS A 450 21.85 26.21 -0.83
N LYS A 451 22.71 26.13 0.19
CA LYS A 451 23.03 27.26 1.08
C LYS A 451 23.91 28.29 0.37
N LEU A 452 24.86 27.86 -0.45
CA LEU A 452 25.69 28.71 -1.31
C LEU A 452 24.86 29.35 -2.44
N LEU A 453 23.91 28.62 -3.04
CA LEU A 453 22.99 29.18 -4.04
C LEU A 453 22.02 30.19 -3.39
N LEU A 454 21.45 29.91 -2.22
CA LEU A 454 20.58 30.87 -1.53
C LEU A 454 21.34 32.13 -1.09
N GLN A 455 22.57 32.00 -0.61
CA GLN A 455 23.42 33.16 -0.29
C GLN A 455 23.87 33.94 -1.54
N SER A 456 24.08 33.29 -2.68
CA SER A 456 24.40 34.00 -3.93
C SER A 456 23.18 34.70 -4.53
N TYR A 457 21.96 34.16 -4.39
CA TYR A 457 20.74 34.86 -4.80
C TYR A 457 20.42 36.09 -3.91
N GLU A 458 20.68 36.04 -2.61
CA GLU A 458 20.56 37.22 -1.73
C GLU A 458 21.63 38.29 -2.05
N PHE A 459 22.85 37.88 -2.42
CA PHE A 459 23.91 38.82 -2.85
C PHE A 459 23.60 39.48 -4.21
N ILE A 460 23.00 38.73 -5.15
CA ILE A 460 22.61 39.27 -6.47
C ILE A 460 21.38 40.18 -6.34
N ALA A 461 20.42 39.87 -5.46
CA ALA A 461 19.27 40.72 -5.20
C ALA A 461 19.65 42.06 -4.52
N PHE A 462 20.67 42.05 -3.65
CA PHE A 462 21.17 43.27 -3.00
C PHE A 462 21.89 44.22 -3.97
N PHE A 463 22.52 43.69 -5.04
CA PHE A 463 23.21 44.51 -6.05
C PHE A 463 22.29 45.07 -7.15
N TRP A 464 21.07 44.53 -7.33
CA TRP A 464 20.12 45.00 -8.34
C TRP A 464 19.13 46.05 -7.83
N PHE A 465 19.04 46.28 -6.52
CA PHE A 465 18.18 47.31 -5.93
C PHE A 465 18.88 48.65 -5.63
N HIS A 466 20.17 48.77 -5.97
CA HIS A 466 20.98 49.99 -5.72
C HIS A 466 21.71 50.51 -6.97
N LYS A 467 21.12 50.40 -8.16
CA LYS A 467 21.56 51.15 -9.34
C LYS A 467 20.42 51.87 -10.03
#